data_AF-A0A662JKN9-F1
#
_entry.id   AF-A0A662JKN9-F1
#
_cell.length_a   1.000
_cell.length_b   1.000
_cell.length_c   1.000
_cell.angle_alpha   90.00
_cell.angle_beta   90.00
_cell.angle_gamma   90.00
#
_symmetry.space_group_name_H-M   'P 1'
#
loop_
_entity.id
_entity.type
_entity.pdbx_description
1 polymer ?
#
loop_
_entity_poly.entity_id
_entity_poly.type
_entity_poly.pdbx_seq_one_letter_code
_entity_poly.pdbx_strand_id
1 'polypeptide(L)'
;MGQGERSSFFDLEYELFAAYRVSIEYPSGWEIQVKKLKLAQGDVVFRNDKEGFTCTLLWGPLKEVKKKFTSAKEQAQRVLEGFEEKKRVKNFKLIEQRSLMINGHDASLIHMRMIIRYGGLIIKTWLHSDVYAFYLHCD
;
A
#
# COMPACT_ATOMS: atom_id res chain seq x y z
N MET A 1 -30.91 -3.29 30.07
CA MET A 1 -30.78 -4.02 28.80
C MET A 1 -30.54 -3.01 27.70
N GLY A 2 -29.41 -3.12 27.01
CA GLY A 2 -28.93 -2.17 26.02
C GLY A 2 -27.49 -2.55 25.71
N GLN A 3 -27.33 -3.70 25.06
CA GLN A 3 -26.03 -4.23 24.67
C GLN A 3 -25.39 -3.28 23.66
N GLY A 4 -24.17 -2.85 23.98
CA GLY A 4 -23.34 -2.09 23.06
C GLY A 4 -23.04 -2.91 21.81
N GLU A 5 -23.19 -2.28 20.66
CA GLU A 5 -22.60 -2.72 19.41
C GLU A 5 -21.07 -2.64 19.56
N ARG A 6 -20.45 -3.69 20.10
CA ARG A 6 -19.03 -3.97 19.84
C ARG A 6 -18.95 -4.51 18.42
N SER A 7 -18.42 -3.69 17.53
CA SER A 7 -18.04 -4.07 16.18
C SER A 7 -17.20 -5.36 16.22
N SER A 8 -17.70 -6.37 15.53
CA SER A 8 -17.05 -7.67 15.36
C SER A 8 -15.89 -7.57 14.36
N PHE A 9 -14.78 -6.94 14.77
CA PHE A 9 -13.46 -7.13 14.16
C PHE A 9 -12.81 -8.43 14.69
N PHE A 10 -13.60 -9.50 14.87
CA PHE A 10 -13.15 -10.73 15.54
C PHE A 10 -12.12 -11.49 14.67
N ASP A 11 -10.92 -11.62 15.22
CA ASP A 11 -9.84 -12.57 14.92
C ASP A 11 -9.42 -12.72 13.45
N LEU A 12 -8.90 -11.64 12.86
CA LEU A 12 -8.00 -11.81 11.72
C LEU A 12 -6.73 -12.48 12.23
N GLU A 13 -6.58 -13.78 11.97
CA GLU A 13 -5.28 -14.44 12.10
C GLU A 13 -4.33 -13.83 11.07
N TYR A 14 -3.10 -13.52 11.48
CA TYR A 14 -2.07 -12.98 10.60
C TYR A 14 -0.95 -14.00 10.41
N GLU A 15 -0.41 -14.03 9.20
CA GLU A 15 0.80 -14.76 8.85
C GLU A 15 1.98 -13.78 8.73
N LEU A 16 3.18 -14.26 9.06
CA LEU A 16 4.41 -13.49 8.95
C LEU A 16 5.12 -13.82 7.65
N PHE A 17 5.31 -12.80 6.80
CA PHE A 17 6.32 -12.84 5.77
C PHE A 17 7.59 -12.15 6.28
N ALA A 18 8.71 -12.86 6.28
CA ALA A 18 10.01 -12.31 6.61
C ALA A 18 11.05 -12.73 5.58
N ALA A 19 11.77 -11.74 5.03
CA ALA A 19 12.88 -11.97 4.13
C ALA A 19 13.97 -10.93 4.38
N TYR A 20 15.22 -11.40 4.55
CA TYR A 20 16.36 -10.56 4.85
C TYR A 20 16.15 -9.72 6.13
N ARG A 21 16.07 -8.40 6.01
CA ARG A 21 15.87 -7.44 7.11
C ARG A 21 14.49 -6.77 7.07
N VAL A 22 13.56 -7.36 6.32
CA VAL A 22 12.21 -6.82 6.14
C VAL A 22 11.20 -7.90 6.51
N SER A 23 10.18 -7.51 7.26
CA SER A 23 9.05 -8.37 7.59
C SER A 23 7.74 -7.59 7.55
N ILE A 24 6.66 -8.30 7.26
CA ILE A 24 5.30 -7.77 7.29
C ILE A 24 4.34 -8.87 7.75
N GLU A 25 3.40 -8.51 8.60
CA GLU A 25 2.24 -9.33 8.93
C GLU A 25 1.13 -9.05 7.93
N TYR A 26 0.52 -10.09 7.39
CA TYR A 26 -0.57 -10.00 6.42
C TYR A 26 -1.70 -10.97 6.80
N PRO A 27 -2.95 -10.70 6.42
CA PRO A 27 -4.06 -11.57 6.82
C PRO A 27 -3.88 -13.00 6.29
N SER A 28 -4.17 -13.99 7.14
CA SER A 28 -4.00 -15.40 6.82
C SER A 28 -4.83 -15.83 5.61
N GLY A 29 -4.30 -16.75 4.83
CA GLY A 29 -4.97 -17.29 3.64
C GLY A 29 -4.89 -16.40 2.39
N TRP A 30 -4.21 -15.26 2.45
CA TRP A 30 -3.86 -14.49 1.25
C TRP A 30 -2.76 -15.20 0.45
N GLU A 31 -2.85 -15.14 -0.88
CA GLU A 31 -1.83 -15.68 -1.76
C GLU A 31 -0.62 -14.73 -1.79
N ILE A 32 0.58 -15.30 -1.67
CA ILE A 32 1.84 -14.58 -1.82
C ILE A 32 2.38 -14.76 -3.24
N GLN A 33 2.56 -13.66 -3.96
CA GLN A 33 3.23 -13.63 -5.25
C GLN A 33 4.57 -12.92 -5.14
N VAL A 34 5.65 -13.69 -5.25
CA VAL A 34 7.02 -13.17 -5.25
C VAL A 34 7.41 -12.80 -6.68
N LYS A 35 7.49 -11.49 -6.99
CA LYS A 35 7.97 -11.01 -8.29
C LYS A 35 9.49 -10.86 -8.28
N LYS A 36 10.06 -10.37 -7.17
CA LYS A 36 11.51 -10.25 -6.94
C LYS A 36 11.84 -10.52 -5.48
N LEU A 37 12.92 -11.29 -5.22
CA LEU A 37 13.37 -11.61 -3.87
C LEU A 37 14.89 -11.58 -3.74
N LYS A 38 15.48 -10.38 -3.69
CA LYS A 38 16.92 -10.18 -3.46
C LYS A 38 17.13 -9.26 -2.26
N LEU A 39 18.26 -9.41 -1.57
CA LEU A 39 18.62 -8.54 -0.45
C LEU A 39 18.53 -7.05 -0.84
N ALA A 40 19.05 -6.69 -2.01
CA ALA A 40 19.07 -5.31 -2.50
C ALA A 40 17.76 -4.85 -3.17
N GLN A 41 16.84 -5.76 -3.50
CA GLN A 41 15.60 -5.41 -4.20
C GLN A 41 14.55 -6.52 -4.05
N GLY A 42 13.35 -6.15 -3.61
CA GLY A 42 12.22 -7.07 -3.56
C GLY A 42 10.90 -6.44 -3.98
N ASP A 43 10.02 -7.32 -4.42
CA ASP A 43 8.68 -7.04 -4.90
C ASP A 43 7.82 -8.26 -4.60
N VAL A 44 7.00 -8.13 -3.56
CA VAL A 44 6.14 -9.19 -3.03
C VAL A 44 4.73 -8.65 -2.94
N VAL A 45 3.78 -9.37 -3.51
CA VAL A 45 2.36 -9.01 -3.52
C VAL A 45 1.59 -10.03 -2.70
N PHE A 46 0.81 -9.56 -1.73
CA PHE A 46 -0.13 -10.34 -0.95
C PHE A 46 -1.53 -10.02 -1.49
N ARG A 47 -2.31 -11.04 -1.87
CA ARG A 47 -3.62 -10.80 -2.47
C ARG A 47 -4.70 -11.76 -1.98
N ASN A 48 -5.90 -11.23 -1.83
CA ASN A 48 -7.12 -12.01 -1.72
C ASN A 48 -7.95 -11.76 -2.99
N ASP A 49 -7.83 -12.65 -3.97
CA ASP A 49 -8.55 -12.53 -5.25
C ASP A 49 -10.07 -12.59 -5.08
N LYS A 50 -10.59 -13.21 -4.02
CA LYS A 50 -12.05 -13.30 -3.76
C LYS A 50 -12.62 -11.95 -3.35
N GLU A 51 -11.87 -11.18 -2.56
CA GLU A 51 -12.31 -9.91 -1.99
C GLU A 51 -11.72 -8.69 -2.72
N GLY A 52 -10.79 -8.91 -3.65
CA GLY A 52 -10.14 -7.85 -4.42
C GLY A 52 -9.16 -7.01 -3.60
N PHE A 53 -8.71 -7.52 -2.44
CA PHE A 53 -7.71 -6.85 -1.61
C PHE A 53 -6.30 -7.21 -2.06
N THR A 54 -5.41 -6.21 -2.01
CA THR A 54 -4.00 -6.39 -2.38
C THR A 54 -3.13 -5.50 -1.52
N CYS A 55 -2.02 -6.05 -1.03
CA CYS A 55 -0.95 -5.33 -0.38
C CYS A 55 0.36 -5.63 -1.12
N THR A 56 1.16 -4.60 -1.40
CA THR A 56 2.45 -4.77 -2.07
C THR A 56 3.57 -4.28 -1.18
N LEU A 57 4.53 -5.15 -0.90
CA LEU A 57 5.78 -4.83 -0.22
C LEU A 57 6.90 -4.68 -1.25
N LEU A 58 7.47 -3.47 -1.31
CA LEU A 58 8.61 -3.14 -2.18
C LEU A 58 9.79 -2.68 -1.32
N TRP A 59 10.99 -3.16 -1.62
CA TRP A 59 12.23 -2.59 -1.08
C TRP A 59 13.30 -2.47 -2.16
N GLY A 60 14.23 -1.54 -1.94
CA GLY A 60 15.31 -1.25 -2.87
C GLY A 60 16.32 -0.25 -2.30
N PRO A 61 17.39 0.06 -3.05
CA PRO A 61 18.43 0.97 -2.57
C PRO A 61 17.90 2.39 -2.47
N LEU A 62 18.04 3.02 -1.30
CA LEU A 62 17.58 4.40 -1.07
C LEU A 62 18.21 5.40 -2.04
N LYS A 63 19.48 5.20 -2.42
CA LYS A 63 20.16 6.03 -3.44
C LYS A 63 19.41 6.11 -4.77
N GLU A 64 18.68 5.07 -5.18
CA GLU A 64 17.91 5.08 -6.43
C GLU A 64 16.60 5.87 -6.30
N VAL A 65 16.01 5.86 -5.10
CA VAL A 65 14.83 6.67 -4.77
C VAL A 65 15.24 8.14 -4.62
N LYS A 66 16.35 8.43 -3.95
CA LYS A 66 16.90 9.78 -3.75
C LYS A 66 17.33 10.50 -5.04
N LYS A 67 17.52 9.76 -6.15
CA LYS A 67 17.68 10.36 -7.49
C LYS A 67 16.43 11.10 -7.99
N LYS A 68 15.26 10.73 -7.45
CA LYS A 68 13.95 11.24 -7.90
C LYS A 68 13.22 12.06 -6.84
N PHE A 69 13.42 11.72 -5.57
CA PHE A 69 12.69 12.31 -4.44
C PHE A 69 13.66 12.59 -3.30
N THR A 70 13.65 13.81 -2.79
CA THR A 70 14.51 14.22 -1.68
C THR A 70 14.03 13.70 -0.32
N SER A 71 12.74 13.36 -0.19
CA SER A 71 12.10 12.88 1.05
C SER A 71 10.98 11.87 0.78
N ALA A 72 10.60 11.11 1.81
CA ALA A 72 9.43 10.23 1.78
C ALA A 72 8.14 11.02 1.54
N LYS A 73 8.04 12.24 2.09
CA LYS A 73 6.92 13.16 1.86
C LYS A 73 6.80 13.57 0.40
N GLU A 74 7.91 13.94 -0.24
CA GLU A 74 7.92 14.31 -1.66
C GLU A 74 7.53 13.12 -2.54
N GLN A 75 8.05 11.93 -2.23
CA GLN A 75 7.65 10.71 -2.93
C GLN A 75 6.13 10.46 -2.81
N ALA A 76 5.58 10.59 -1.60
CA ALA A 76 4.15 10.44 -1.37
C ALA A 76 3.32 11.47 -2.16
N GLN A 77 3.74 12.74 -2.15
CA GLN A 77 3.10 13.82 -2.89
C GLN A 77 3.08 13.55 -4.40
N ARG A 78 4.22 13.13 -4.98
CA ARG A 78 4.29 12.81 -6.41
C ARG A 78 3.37 11.66 -6.80
N VAL A 79 3.20 10.67 -5.92
CA VAL A 79 2.27 9.57 -6.15
C VAL A 79 0.82 10.03 -6.11
N LEU A 80 0.45 10.94 -5.20
CA LEU A 80 -0.89 11.53 -5.15
C LEU A 80 -1.23 12.26 -6.46
N GLU A 81 -0.35 13.15 -6.92
CA GLU A 81 -0.49 13.86 -8.20
C GLU A 81 -0.65 12.87 -9.36
N GLY A 82 0.15 11.80 -9.35
CA GLY A 82 0.07 10.74 -10.36
C GLY A 82 -1.24 9.95 -10.34
N PHE A 83 -1.99 9.90 -9.23
CA PHE A 83 -3.32 9.31 -9.21
C PHE A 83 -4.39 10.28 -9.70
N GLU A 84 -4.29 11.55 -9.32
CA GLU A 84 -5.23 12.59 -9.72
C GLU A 84 -5.24 12.82 -11.24
N GLU A 85 -4.07 12.76 -11.88
CA GLU A 85 -3.92 12.94 -13.32
C GLU A 85 -4.39 11.73 -14.17
N LYS A 86 -4.62 10.56 -13.55
CA LYS A 86 -4.92 9.32 -14.30
C LYS A 86 -6.36 9.29 -14.79
N LYS A 87 -6.54 9.21 -16.11
CA LYS A 87 -7.84 8.95 -16.78
C LYS A 87 -8.61 7.70 -16.29
N ARG A 88 -7.95 6.79 -15.58
CA ARG A 88 -8.55 5.56 -15.02
C ARG A 88 -9.04 5.73 -13.58
N VAL A 89 -8.92 6.91 -13.01
CA VAL A 89 -9.33 7.27 -11.65
C VAL A 89 -10.49 8.27 -11.74
N LYS A 90 -11.50 8.09 -10.91
CA LYS A 90 -12.63 9.03 -10.71
C LYS A 90 -12.84 9.27 -9.23
N ASN A 91 -13.47 10.39 -8.89
CA ASN A 91 -13.85 10.76 -7.52
C ASN A 91 -12.68 10.61 -6.54
N PHE A 92 -11.49 11.06 -6.96
CA PHE A 92 -10.30 11.03 -6.13
C PHE A 92 -10.52 11.93 -4.90
N LYS A 93 -10.24 11.41 -3.72
CA LYS A 93 -10.29 12.13 -2.47
C LYS A 93 -9.12 11.71 -1.60
N LEU A 94 -8.24 12.67 -1.29
CA LEU A 94 -7.25 12.52 -0.23
C LEU A 94 -7.99 12.51 1.11
N ILE A 95 -7.80 11.47 1.91
CA ILE A 95 -8.35 11.34 3.26
C ILE A 95 -7.32 11.77 4.29
N GLU A 96 -6.09 11.27 4.14
CA GLU A 96 -4.98 11.59 5.03
C GLU A 96 -3.66 11.63 4.27
N GLN A 97 -2.81 12.59 4.65
CA GLN A 97 -1.38 12.57 4.36
C GLN A 97 -0.64 12.95 5.63
N ARG A 98 0.25 12.06 6.08
CA ARG A 98 1.00 12.24 7.31
C ARG A 98 2.49 12.08 7.03
N SER A 99 3.29 13.03 7.50
CA SER A 99 4.75 12.90 7.63
C SER A 99 5.07 12.35 9.01
N LEU A 100 5.98 11.39 9.05
CA LEU A 100 6.30 10.61 10.23
C LEU A 100 7.82 10.48 10.35
N MET A 101 8.29 10.28 11.57
CA MET A 101 9.67 9.95 11.85
C MET A 101 9.66 8.65 12.68
N ILE A 102 10.18 7.57 12.13
CA ILE A 102 10.15 6.23 12.74
C ILE A 102 11.57 5.77 12.98
N ASN A 103 11.95 5.61 14.25
CA ASN A 103 13.29 5.14 14.65
C ASN A 103 14.47 5.91 13.99
N GLY A 104 14.32 7.22 13.77
CA GLY A 104 15.33 8.05 13.10
C GLY A 104 15.15 8.17 11.59
N HIS A 105 14.18 7.46 10.99
CA HIS A 105 13.97 7.40 9.54
C HIS A 105 12.79 8.24 9.08
N ASP A 106 12.94 8.87 7.90
CA ASP A 106 11.88 9.66 7.26
C ASP A 106 10.81 8.73 6.67
N ALA A 107 9.55 9.01 6.98
CA ALA A 107 8.42 8.22 6.54
C ALA A 107 7.21 9.09 6.15
N SER A 108 6.41 8.58 5.21
CA SER A 108 5.14 9.22 4.87
C SER A 108 4.05 8.19 4.60
N LEU A 109 2.88 8.44 5.19
CA LEU A 109 1.66 7.68 4.96
C LEU A 109 0.69 8.53 4.16
N ILE A 110 0.06 7.92 3.16
CA ILE A 110 -1.10 8.50 2.46
C ILE A 110 -2.26 7.52 2.49
N HIS A 111 -3.45 8.06 2.65
CA HIS A 111 -4.72 7.37 2.58
C HIS A 111 -5.64 8.13 1.63
N MET A 112 -6.15 7.44 0.62
CA MET A 112 -6.99 8.03 -0.41
C MET A 112 -8.15 7.11 -0.74
N ARG A 113 -9.28 7.72 -1.09
CA ARG A 113 -10.46 7.04 -1.60
C ARG A 113 -10.69 7.44 -3.04
N MET A 114 -11.00 6.48 -3.90
CA MET A 114 -11.21 6.73 -5.31
C MET A 114 -12.05 5.63 -5.97
N ILE A 115 -12.45 5.86 -7.21
CA ILE A 115 -13.05 4.84 -8.07
C ILE A 115 -12.04 4.51 -9.18
N ILE A 116 -11.53 3.28 -9.18
CA ILE A 116 -10.51 2.82 -10.13
C ILE A 116 -11.16 1.96 -11.21
N ARG A 117 -10.79 2.19 -12.47
CA ARG A 117 -11.19 1.31 -13.58
C ARG A 117 -10.38 0.01 -13.55
N TYR A 118 -11.06 -1.10 -13.30
CA TYR A 118 -10.52 -2.46 -13.31
C TYR A 118 -10.98 -3.23 -14.56
N GLY A 119 -10.16 -4.18 -15.03
CA GLY A 119 -10.43 -5.01 -16.20
C GLY A 119 -9.73 -4.59 -17.51
N GLY A 120 -9.80 -5.50 -18.50
CA GLY A 120 -9.17 -5.38 -19.82
C GLY A 120 -9.93 -4.49 -20.80
N LEU A 121 -9.65 -4.64 -22.10
CA LEU A 121 -10.26 -3.80 -23.15
C LEU A 121 -11.79 -3.93 -23.22
N ILE A 122 -12.32 -5.13 -22.92
CA ILE A 122 -13.72 -5.52 -23.11
C ILE A 122 -14.55 -5.41 -21.82
N ILE A 123 -13.98 -5.70 -20.65
CA ILE A 123 -14.65 -5.60 -19.35
C ILE A 123 -14.12 -4.37 -18.62
N LYS A 124 -14.97 -3.36 -18.44
CA LYS A 124 -14.65 -2.14 -17.69
C LYS A 124 -15.51 -2.10 -16.43
N THR A 125 -14.96 -2.55 -15.31
CA THR A 125 -15.59 -2.42 -14.00
C THR A 125 -15.01 -1.21 -13.28
N TRP A 126 -15.83 -0.49 -12.53
CA TRP A 126 -15.40 0.61 -11.68
C TRP A 126 -15.47 0.15 -10.22
N LEU A 127 -14.34 0.15 -9.53
CA LEU A 127 -14.25 -0.33 -8.15
C LEU A 127 -14.04 0.85 -7.21
N HIS A 128 -14.92 0.97 -6.22
CA HIS A 128 -14.67 1.83 -5.06
C HIS A 128 -13.47 1.26 -4.30
N SER A 129 -12.39 2.04 -4.23
CA SER A 129 -11.12 1.62 -3.68
C SER A 129 -10.72 2.57 -2.56
N ASP A 130 -10.26 1.96 -1.48
CA ASP A 130 -9.68 2.63 -0.34
C ASP A 130 -8.20 2.20 -0.32
N VAL A 131 -7.29 3.15 -0.57
CA VAL A 131 -5.88 2.89 -0.89
C VAL A 131 -5.00 3.56 0.14
N TYR A 132 -4.12 2.76 0.74
CA TYR A 132 -3.07 3.21 1.64
C TYR A 132 -1.72 3.00 0.95
N ALA A 133 -0.82 3.95 1.12
CA ALA A 133 0.58 3.77 0.75
C ALA A 133 1.49 4.34 1.84
N PHE A 134 2.52 3.58 2.17
CA PHE A 134 3.49 3.91 3.18
C PHE A 134 4.89 3.89 2.57
N TYR A 135 5.62 4.97 2.74
CA TYR A 135 6.98 5.13 2.25
C TYR A 135 7.90 5.33 3.45
N LEU A 136 9.01 4.58 3.47
CA LEU A 136 10.03 4.65 4.51
C LEU A 136 11.40 4.74 3.85
N HIS A 137 12.18 5.75 4.21
CA HIS A 137 13.54 5.96 3.72
C HIS A 137 14.53 5.60 4.83
N CYS A 138 15.18 4.44 4.69
CA CYS A 138 16.24 3.99 5.60
C CYS A 138 17.61 4.17 4.93
N ASP A 139 18.50 4.92 5.59
CA ASP A 139 19.92 5.08 5.20
C ASP A 139 20.79 3.92 5.71
#